data_AF-A0A2M7HVW3-F1
#
_entry.id   AF-A0A2M7HVW3-F1
#
_cell.length_a   1.000
_cell.length_b   1.000
_cell.length_c   1.000
_cell.angle_alpha   90.00
_cell.angle_beta   90.00
_cell.angle_gamma   90.00
#
_symmetry.space_group_name_H-M   'P 1'
#
loop_
_entity.id
_entity.type
_entity.pdbx_description
1 polymer ?
#
loop_
_entity_poly.entity_id
_entity_poly.type
_entity_poly.pdbx_seq_one_letter_code
_entity_poly.pdbx_strand_id
1 'polypeptide(L)' 'MTDTRLVALLKICISLGLCLIVLGIYLHNFNETVEAMGVSGIILSALCVALGMVLSLPTKMYLTFLLVKREADKQSNSSH' A
#
# COMPACT_ATOMS: atom_id res chain seq x y z
N MET A 1 8.46 5.36 -19.92
CA MET A 1 8.58 6.40 -18.86
C MET A 1 7.51 6.24 -17.76
N THR A 2 6.31 5.75 -18.10
CA THR A 2 5.19 5.51 -17.18
C THR A 2 5.49 4.43 -16.12
N ASP A 3 6.25 3.39 -16.47
CA ASP A 3 6.47 2.22 -15.63
C ASP A 3 7.30 2.53 -14.36
N THR A 4 8.33 3.37 -14.50
CA THR A 4 9.20 3.75 -13.37
C THR A 4 8.46 4.60 -12.35
N ARG A 5 7.61 5.53 -12.81
CA ARG A 5 6.76 6.36 -11.94
C ARG A 5 5.75 5.52 -11.17
N LEU A 6 5.23 4.48 -11.82
CA LEU A 6 4.23 3.62 -11.22
C LEU A 6 4.82 2.69 -10.17
N VAL A 7 6.00 2.12 -10.45
CA VAL A 7 6.79 1.38 -9.45
C VAL A 7 7.19 2.28 -8.28
N ALA A 8 7.51 3.56 -8.53
CA ALA A 8 7.80 4.52 -7.46
C ALA A 8 6.58 4.81 -6.59
N LEU A 9 5.40 5.05 -7.19
CA LEU A 9 4.14 5.22 -6.46
C LEU A 9 3.79 3.97 -5.63
N LEU A 10 4.08 2.79 -6.17
CA LEU A 10 3.90 1.51 -5.47
C LEU A 10 4.80 1.40 -4.23
N LYS A 11 6.09 1.72 -4.38
CA LYS A 11 7.04 1.78 -3.26
C LYS A 11 6.61 2.77 -2.20
N ILE A 12 6.13 3.95 -2.62
CA ILE A 12 5.63 4.99 -1.72
C ILE A 12 4.39 4.50 -0.96
N CYS A 13 3.42 3.87 -1.64
CA CYS A 13 2.22 3.31 -0.99
C CYS A 13 2.55 2.22 0.03
N ILE A 14 3.49 1.32 -0.27
CA ILE A 14 3.93 0.28 0.69
C ILE A 14 4.61 0.94 1.91
N SER A 15 5.47 1.93 1.68
CA SER A 15 6.13 2.65 2.78
C SER A 15 5.14 3.44 3.65
N LEU A 16 4.14 4.10 3.04
CA LEU A 16 3.07 4.80 3.73
C LEU A 16 2.18 3.83 4.51
N GLY A 17 1.79 2.70 3.93
CA GLY A 17 1.01 1.68 4.61
C GLY A 17 1.72 1.11 5.84
N LEU A 18 3.03 0.85 5.73
CA LEU A 18 3.84 0.38 6.86
C LEU A 18 3.97 1.46 7.96
N CYS A 19 4.22 2.71 7.58
CA CYS A 19 4.24 3.82 8.52
C CYS A 19 2.89 3.98 9.23
N LEU A 20 1.76 3.84 8.52
CA LEU A 20 0.41 3.91 9.09
C LEU A 20 0.12 2.76 10.07
N ILE A 21 0.59 1.54 9.80
CA ILE A 21 0.46 0.40 10.73
C ILE A 21 1.26 0.67 12.00
N VAL A 22 2.53 1.09 11.87
CA VAL A 22 3.38 1.41 13.03
C VAL A 22 2.76 2.53 13.85
N LEU A 23 2.27 3.58 13.21
CA LEU A 23 1.64 4.74 13.87
C LEU A 23 0.33 4.35 14.55
N GLY A 24 -0.47 3.46 13.95
CA GLY A 24 -1.68 2.91 14.56
C GLY A 24 -1.40 2.06 15.80
N ILE A 25 -0.35 1.22 15.78
CA ILE A 25 0.10 0.45 16.96
C ILE A 25 0.64 1.38 18.04
N TYR A 26 1.42 2.39 17.66
CA TYR A 26 1.97 3.38 18.57
C TYR A 26 0.84 4.13 19.30
N LEU A 27 -0.17 4.55 18.54
CA LEU A 27 -1.34 5.23 19.11
C LEU A 27 -2.17 4.32 20.00
N HIS A 28 -2.31 3.03 19.65
CA HIS A 28 -2.98 2.02 20.49
C HIS A 28 -2.24 1.77 21.81
N ASN A 29 -0.91 1.85 21.80
CA ASN A 29 -0.06 1.57 22.96
C ASN A 29 0.11 2.76 23.92
N PHE A 30 -0.24 3.99 23.49
CA PHE A 30 -0.32 5.17 24.35
C PHE A 30 -1.52 5.09 25.31
N ASN A 31 -1.35 4.27 26.34
CA ASN A 31 -2.35 3.82 27.31
C ASN A 31 -3.09 4.95 28.08
N GLU A 32 -2.52 6.16 28.21
CA GLU A 32 -3.20 7.30 28.88
C GLU A 32 -4.10 8.15 27.95
N THR A 33 -3.74 8.29 26.67
CA THR A 33 -4.54 9.08 25.70
C THR A 33 -5.70 8.29 25.09
N VAL A 34 -5.60 6.95 25.03
CA VAL A 34 -6.65 6.09 24.48
C VAL A 34 -7.81 5.92 25.46
N GLU A 35 -7.57 5.91 26.77
CA GLU A 35 -8.65 5.98 27.77
C GLU A 35 -9.43 7.30 27.70
N ALA A 36 -8.76 8.41 27.40
CA ALA A 36 -9.42 9.71 27.24
C ALA A 36 -10.16 9.88 25.89
N MET A 37 -9.74 9.18 24.83
CA MET A 37 -10.30 9.31 23.47
C MET A 37 -11.25 8.15 23.07
N GLY A 38 -11.25 7.06 23.83
CA GLY A 38 -12.18 5.93 23.69
C GLY A 38 -12.24 5.34 22.28
N VAL A 39 -13.47 5.16 21.78
CA VAL A 39 -13.82 4.49 20.50
C VAL A 39 -13.07 5.07 19.28
N SER A 40 -12.68 6.35 19.31
CA SER A 40 -11.96 7.01 18.22
C SER A 40 -10.58 6.39 17.95
N GLY A 41 -9.86 5.96 19.00
CA GLY A 41 -8.55 5.32 18.85
C GLY A 41 -8.65 3.95 18.18
N ILE A 42 -9.70 3.19 18.52
CA ILE A 42 -9.98 1.88 17.91
C ILE A 42 -10.33 2.04 16.43
N ILE A 43 -11.22 2.99 16.10
CA ILE A 43 -11.60 3.31 14.72
C ILE A 43 -10.39 3.74 13.90
N LEU A 44 -9.51 4.57 14.46
CA LEU A 44 -8.32 5.05 13.75
C LEU A 44 -7.31 3.91 13.47
N SER A 45 -7.12 2.98 14.42
CA SER A 45 -6.26 1.82 14.19
C SER A 45 -6.86 0.85 13.14
N ALA A 46 -8.19 0.63 13.20
CA ALA A 46 -8.90 -0.21 12.24
C ALA A 46 -8.83 0.36 10.83
N LEU A 47 -8.98 1.68 10.67
CA LEU A 47 -8.82 2.38 9.41
C LEU A 47 -7.39 2.29 8.87
N CYS A 48 -6.36 2.46 9.71
CA CYS A 48 -4.96 2.31 9.30
C CYS A 48 -4.67 0.91 8.75
N VAL A 49 -5.13 -0.13 9.46
CA VAL A 49 -4.93 -1.52 9.02
C VAL A 49 -5.73 -1.82 7.75
N ALA A 50 -6.99 -1.38 7.68
CA ALA A 50 -7.83 -1.55 6.50
C ALA A 50 -7.23 -0.85 5.27
N LEU A 51 -6.75 0.39 5.41
CA LEU A 51 -6.07 1.12 4.33
C LEU A 51 -4.77 0.44 3.91
N GLY A 52 -3.97 -0.07 4.85
CA GLY A 52 -2.76 -0.84 4.55
C GLY A 52 -3.03 -2.11 3.73
N MET A 53 -4.12 -2.83 4.06
CA MET A 53 -4.54 -3.99 3.29
C MET A 53 -5.10 -3.60 1.91
N VAL A 54 -5.94 -2.57 1.83
CA VAL A 54 -6.52 -2.08 0.57
C VAL A 54 -5.43 -1.59 -0.37
N LEU A 55 -4.38 -0.92 0.10
CA LEU A 55 -3.23 -0.48 -0.71
C LEU A 55 -2.35 -1.66 -1.20
N SER A 56 -2.40 -2.81 -0.53
CA SER A 56 -1.64 -4.01 -0.92
C SER A 56 -2.28 -4.78 -2.09
N LEU A 57 -3.60 -4.67 -2.29
CA LEU A 57 -4.33 -5.30 -3.39
C LEU A 57 -3.99 -4.75 -4.79
N PRO A 58 -4.03 -3.42 -5.04
CA PRO A 58 -3.67 -2.85 -6.35
C PRO A 58 -2.18 -3.06 -6.63
N THR A 59 -1.33 -3.10 -5.60
CA THR A 59 0.10 -3.40 -5.72
C THR A 59 0.38 -4.73 -6.42
N LYS A 60 -0.35 -5.79 -6.05
CA LYS A 60 -0.20 -7.12 -6.65
C LYS A 60 -0.81 -7.21 -8.04
N MET A 61 -1.99 -6.65 -8.24
CA MET A 61 -2.70 -6.70 -9.53
C MET A 61 -1.99 -5.86 -10.61
N TYR A 62 -1.38 -4.74 -10.20
CA TYR A 62 -0.63 -3.89 -11.12
C TYR A 62 0.65 -4.55 -11.64
N LEU A 63 1.34 -5.33 -10.80
CA LEU A 63 2.55 -6.05 -11.21
C LEU A 63 2.23 -7.11 -12.26
N THR A 64 1.11 -7.82 -12.11
CA THR A 64 0.62 -8.77 -13.12
C THR A 64 0.34 -8.07 -14.45
N PHE A 65 -0.38 -6.95 -14.43
CA PHE A 65 -0.68 -6.18 -15.63
C PHE A 65 0.60 -5.68 -16.33
N LEU A 66 1.57 -5.19 -15.55
CA LEU A 66 2.86 -4.73 -16.06
C LEU A 66 3.69 -5.89 -16.66
N LEU A 67 3.69 -7.06 -16.03
CA LEU A 67 4.37 -8.26 -16.56
C LEU A 67 3.76 -8.71 -17.89
N VAL A 68 2.43 -8.81 -17.96
CA VAL A 68 1.70 -9.14 -19.20
C VAL A 68 2.02 -8.15 -20.31
N LYS A 69 2.07 -6.85 -20.00
CA LYS A 69 2.41 -5.82 -20.98
C LYS A 69 3.85 -5.94 -21.50
N ARG A 70 4.82 -6.25 -20.62
CA ARG A 70 6.22 -6.48 -21.01
C ARG A 70 6.41 -7.73 -21.86
N GLU A 71 5.66 -8.79 -21.60
CA GLU A 71 5.64 -10.00 -22.44
C GLU A 71 5.10 -9.69 -23.84
N ALA A 72 4.00 -8.93 -23.94
CA ALA A 72 3.43 -8.51 -25.22
C ALA A 72 4.39 -7.65 -26.06
N ASP A 73 5.07 -6.68 -25.43
CA ASP A 73 6.06 -5.83 -26.12
C ASP A 73 7.29 -6.62 -26.59
N LYS A 74 7.74 -7.63 -25.82
CA LYS A 74 8.83 -8.53 -26.24
C LYS A 74 8.45 -9.36 -27.46
N GLN A 75 7.23 -9.88 -27.51
CA GLN A 75 6.75 -10.71 -28.61
C GLN A 75 6.59 -9.91 -29.92
N SER A 76 6.21 -8.63 -29.82
CA SER A 76 6.16 -7.71 -30.95
C SER A 76 7.54 -7.42 -31.56
N ASN A 77 8.60 -7.38 -30.76
CA ASN A 77 9.95 -7.00 -31.23
C ASN A 77 10.80 -8.19 -31.71
N SER A 78 10.33 -9.43 -31.55
CA SER A 78 10.97 -10.65 -32.07
C SER A 78 10.41 -11.12 -33.42
N SER A 79 9.50 -10.36 -34.04
CA SER A 79 8.85 -10.70 -35.32
C SER A 79 9.26 -9.77 -36.48
N HIS A 80 10.39 -9.06 -36.36
CA HIS A 80 10.95 -8.24 -37.44
C HIS A 80 12.42 -8.60 -37.68
#